data_AF-A0A2S9G0W3-F1
#
_entry.id   AF-A0A2S9G0W3-F1
#
_cell.length_a   1.000
_cell.length_b   1.000
_cell.length_c   1.000
_cell.angle_alpha   90.00
_cell.angle_beta   90.00
_cell.angle_gamma   90.00
#
_symmetry.space_group_name_H-M   'P 1'
#
loop_
_entity.id
_entity.type
_entity.pdbx_description
1 polymer ?
#
loop_
_entity_poly.entity_id
_entity_poly.type
_entity_poly.pdbx_seq_one_letter_code
_entity_poly.pdbx_strand_id
1 'polypeptide(L)'
;PAGSPTLVSYGAAKSGLNHLTRSLAEEWGPHARVNCVALGPTITENFRSFVLPKDDPTGSTYFDAIPLKRGGEPAEVGRTCVFLA
;
A
#
# COMPACT_ATOMS: atom_id res chain seq x y z
N PRO A 1 8.95 3.19 0.68
CA PRO A 1 8.15 3.84 1.76
C PRO A 1 8.70 5.25 2.01
N ALA A 2 8.09 6.08 2.88
CA ALA A 2 8.52 7.47 3.08
C ALA A 2 10.06 7.61 3.17
N GLY A 3 10.63 8.50 2.36
CA GLY A 3 12.08 8.65 2.24
C GLY A 3 12.77 7.74 1.21
N SER A 4 12.05 6.91 0.45
CA SER A 4 12.63 6.22 -0.70
C SER A 4 13.08 7.24 -1.75
N PRO A 5 14.37 7.24 -2.16
CA PRO A 5 14.84 8.03 -3.29
C PRO A 5 13.97 7.76 -4.52
N THR A 6 13.82 8.77 -5.39
CA THR A 6 12.99 8.76 -6.63
C THR A 6 11.46 8.73 -6.46
N LEU A 7 10.92 8.54 -5.25
CA LEU A 7 9.47 8.45 -5.01
C LEU A 7 8.88 9.64 -4.22
N VAL A 8 9.47 10.84 -4.32
CA VAL A 8 9.09 12.01 -3.50
C VAL A 8 7.64 12.41 -3.69
N SER A 9 7.18 12.58 -4.94
CA SER A 9 5.80 12.97 -5.23
C SER A 9 4.79 11.91 -4.81
N TYR A 10 5.11 10.63 -5.05
CA TYR A 10 4.29 9.50 -4.61
C TYR A 10 4.17 9.43 -3.08
N GLY A 11 5.30 9.59 -2.37
CA GLY A 11 5.34 9.60 -0.91
C GLY A 11 4.54 10.78 -0.32
N ALA A 12 4.69 11.98 -0.89
CA ALA A 12 3.92 13.15 -0.49
C ALA A 12 2.41 12.93 -0.66
N ALA A 13 1.99 12.41 -1.83
CA ALA A 13 0.59 12.11 -2.10
C ALA A 13 0.02 11.07 -1.11
N LYS A 14 0.74 9.97 -0.83
CA LYS A 14 0.31 8.93 0.11
C LYS A 14 0.21 9.45 1.55
N SER A 15 1.14 10.28 1.99
CA SER A 15 1.05 10.95 3.30
C SER A 15 -0.16 11.90 3.36
N GLY A 16 -0.45 12.61 2.26
CA GLY A 16 -1.65 13.44 2.12
C GLY A 16 -2.94 12.66 2.29
N LEU A 17 -3.03 11.44 1.71
CA LEU A 17 -4.18 10.56 1.88
C LEU A 17 -4.43 10.19 3.36
N ASN A 18 -3.37 10.03 4.16
CA ASN A 18 -3.54 9.74 5.59
C ASN A 18 -4.19 10.91 6.33
N HIS A 19 -3.79 12.15 6.02
CA HIS A 19 -4.41 13.35 6.61
C HIS A 19 -5.85 13.51 6.13
N LEU A 20 -6.07 13.44 4.81
CA LEU A 20 -7.40 13.52 4.20
C LEU A 20 -8.39 12.53 4.81
N THR A 21 -7.95 11.28 5.04
CA THR A 21 -8.78 10.23 5.66
C THR A 21 -9.27 10.65 7.04
N ARG A 22 -8.40 11.23 7.87
CA ARG A 22 -8.77 11.70 9.22
C ARG A 22 -9.72 12.90 9.17
N SER A 23 -9.41 13.89 8.33
CA SER A 23 -10.26 15.08 8.19
C SER A 23 -11.67 14.71 7.71
N LEU A 24 -11.78 13.86 6.69
CA LEU A 24 -13.09 13.42 6.19
C LEU A 24 -13.84 12.55 7.22
N ALA A 25 -13.14 11.74 8.01
CA ALA A 25 -13.79 10.97 9.07
C ALA A 25 -14.42 11.87 10.15
N GLU A 26 -13.75 12.98 10.51
CA GLU A 26 -14.31 13.97 11.45
C GLU A 26 -15.47 14.77 10.83
N GLU A 27 -15.34 15.18 9.57
CA GLU A 27 -16.35 15.99 8.88
C GLU A 27 -17.63 15.21 8.54
N TRP A 28 -17.50 13.93 8.18
CA TRP A 28 -18.61 13.11 7.70
C TRP A 28 -19.19 12.18 8.76
N GLY A 29 -18.57 12.07 9.94
CA GLY A 29 -19.18 11.39 11.08
C GLY A 29 -20.42 12.18 11.55
N PRO A 30 -21.57 11.54 11.88
CA PRO A 30 -21.88 10.10 11.94
C PRO A 30 -22.48 9.50 10.65
N HIS A 31 -22.55 10.27 9.56
CA HIS A 31 -23.21 9.85 8.31
C HIS A 31 -22.42 8.81 7.53
N ALA A 32 -21.08 8.91 7.52
CA ALA A 32 -20.20 7.96 6.85
C ALA A 32 -18.91 7.75 7.64
N ARG A 33 -18.36 6.53 7.54
CA ARG A 33 -17.01 6.21 8.04
C ARG A 33 -16.02 6.29 6.90
N VAL A 34 -14.89 6.98 7.13
CA VAL A 34 -13.82 7.11 6.14
C VAL A 34 -12.56 6.45 6.70
N ASN A 35 -12.03 5.47 5.97
CA ASN A 35 -10.82 4.73 6.32
C ASN A 35 -9.91 4.60 5.10
N CYS A 36 -8.62 4.36 5.34
CA CYS A 36 -7.66 4.04 4.29
C CYS A 36 -6.85 2.79 4.65
N VAL A 37 -6.49 1.99 3.65
CA VAL A 37 -5.65 0.81 3.83
C VAL A 37 -4.26 1.08 3.27
N ALA A 38 -3.25 1.07 4.14
CA ALA A 38 -1.85 1.20 3.75
C ALA A 38 -1.29 -0.18 3.36
N LEU A 39 -0.98 -0.35 2.08
CA LEU A 39 -0.49 -1.63 1.56
C LEU A 39 1.03 -1.69 1.57
N GLY A 40 1.54 -2.85 1.99
CA GLY A 40 2.89 -3.28 1.64
C GLY A 40 2.94 -3.83 0.20
N PRO A 41 4.06 -4.49 -0.16
CA PRO A 41 4.22 -5.12 -1.46
C PRO A 41 3.13 -6.16 -1.72
N THR A 42 2.22 -5.84 -2.65
CA THR A 42 1.08 -6.70 -3.03
C THR A 42 1.27 -7.16 -4.46
N ILE A 43 1.21 -8.47 -4.68
CA ILE A 43 1.52 -9.11 -5.94
C ILE A 43 0.42 -8.85 -6.97
N THR A 44 0.56 -7.73 -7.66
CA THR A 44 -0.25 -7.33 -8.82
C THR A 44 0.61 -7.35 -10.08
N GLU A 45 -0.01 -7.26 -11.26
CA GLU A 45 0.72 -7.09 -12.52
C GLU A 45 1.64 -5.85 -12.47
N ASN A 46 1.12 -4.72 -11.98
CA ASN A 46 1.92 -3.50 -11.81
C ASN A 46 3.10 -3.69 -10.86
N PHE A 47 2.93 -4.41 -9.75
CA PHE A 47 4.04 -4.69 -8.85
C PHE A 47 5.15 -5.47 -9.55
N ARG A 48 4.78 -6.54 -10.28
CA ARG A 48 5.75 -7.36 -11.03
C ARG A 48 6.49 -6.53 -12.09
N SER A 49 5.79 -5.65 -12.79
CA SER A 49 6.35 -4.88 -13.92
C SER A 49 7.17 -3.66 -13.51
N PHE A 50 6.79 -2.96 -12.43
CA PHE A 50 7.40 -1.68 -12.03
C PHE A 50 8.32 -1.76 -10.82
N VAL A 51 8.23 -2.83 -10.01
CA VAL A 51 8.99 -2.93 -8.75
C VAL A 51 10.05 -4.01 -8.80
N LEU A 52 9.74 -5.17 -9.41
CA LEU A 52 10.71 -6.26 -9.49
C LEU A 52 11.74 -6.01 -10.61
N PRO A 53 13.04 -6.22 -10.36
CA PRO A 53 14.06 -6.20 -11.40
C PRO A 53 13.80 -7.28 -12.45
N LYS A 54 14.17 -7.02 -13.72
CA LYS A 54 14.00 -8.00 -14.81
C LYS A 54 14.82 -9.27 -14.59
N ASP A 55 15.96 -9.13 -13.93
CA ASP A 55 16.91 -10.20 -13.57
C ASP A 55 16.56 -10.90 -12.24
N ASP A 56 15.61 -10.36 -11.46
CA ASP A 56 15.02 -11.02 -10.29
C ASP A 56 13.48 -10.96 -10.35
N PRO A 57 12.86 -11.68 -11.29
CA PRO A 57 11.40 -11.64 -11.50
C PRO A 57 10.62 -12.30 -10.34
N THR A 58 11.31 -13.09 -9.51
CA THR A 58 10.75 -13.67 -8.28
C THR A 58 10.79 -12.71 -7.10
N GLY A 59 11.61 -11.66 -7.17
CA GLY A 59 11.83 -10.70 -6.11
C GLY A 59 12.55 -11.28 -4.90
N SER A 60 13.41 -12.29 -5.06
CA SER A 60 14.07 -12.95 -3.92
C SER A 60 14.83 -11.94 -3.06
N THR A 61 15.60 -11.05 -3.69
CA THR A 61 16.36 -10.01 -2.99
C THR A 61 15.44 -8.96 -2.36
N TYR A 62 14.34 -8.63 -3.07
CA TYR A 62 13.37 -7.65 -2.60
C TYR A 62 12.65 -8.14 -1.34
N PHE A 63 12.22 -9.40 -1.32
CA PHE A 63 11.48 -9.99 -0.22
C PHE A 63 12.35 -10.35 0.98
N ASP A 64 13.67 -10.48 0.82
CA ASP A 64 14.59 -10.64 1.94
C ASP A 64 14.55 -9.46 2.92
N ALA A 65 14.29 -8.24 2.43
CA ALA A 65 14.12 -7.07 3.30
C ALA A 65 12.74 -7.03 3.99
N ILE A 66 11.79 -7.89 3.60
CA ILE A 66 10.45 -7.95 4.19
C ILE A 66 10.42 -9.02 5.28
N PRO A 67 9.94 -8.71 6.50
CA PRO A 67 9.86 -9.69 7.58
C PRO A 67 9.10 -10.99 7.21
N LEU A 68 8.03 -10.88 6.42
CA LEU A 68 7.24 -12.03 5.94
C LEU A 68 7.89 -12.83 4.81
N LYS A 69 9.00 -12.34 4.22
CA LYS A 69 9.73 -13.03 3.13
C LYS A 69 8.89 -13.36 1.89
N ARG A 70 7.77 -12.66 1.72
CA ARG A 70 6.87 -12.77 0.57
C ARG A 70 6.11 -11.47 0.34
N GLY A 71 5.58 -11.32 -0.87
CA GLY A 71 4.54 -10.33 -1.13
C GLY A 71 3.18 -10.77 -0.58
N GLY A 72 2.29 -9.81 -0.37
CA GLY A 72 0.89 -10.05 -0.08
C GLY A 72 0.09 -10.39 -1.32
N GLU A 73 -0.96 -11.20 -1.18
CA GLU A 73 -1.89 -11.49 -2.27
C GLU A 73 -3.05 -10.46 -2.29
N PRO A 74 -3.61 -10.11 -3.47
CA PRO A 74 -4.74 -9.19 -3.56
C PRO A 74 -5.95 -9.59 -2.70
N ALA A 75 -6.18 -10.89 -2.54
CA ALA A 75 -7.24 -11.41 -1.69
C ALA A 75 -7.02 -11.08 -0.20
N GLU A 76 -5.78 -10.93 0.27
CA GLU A 76 -5.49 -10.53 1.66
C GLU A 76 -5.89 -9.08 1.90
N VAL A 77 -5.65 -8.21 0.91
CA VAL A 77 -6.11 -6.82 0.92
C VAL A 77 -7.64 -6.76 0.89
N GLY A 78 -8.27 -7.56 0.03
CA GLY A 78 -9.73 -7.63 -0.07
C GLY A 78 -10.40 -7.99 1.25
N ARG A 79 -9.84 -8.91 2.03
CA ARG A 79 -10.36 -9.26 3.37
C ARG A 79 -10.35 -8.06 4.32
N THR A 80 -9.29 -7.25 4.30
CA THR A 80 -9.22 -6.01 5.11
C THR A 80 -10.23 -4.98 4.66
N CYS A 81 -10.42 -4.82 3.34
CA CYS A 81 -11.44 -3.90 2.82
C CYS A 81 -12.86 -4.31 3.24
N VAL A 82 -13.18 -5.61 3.18
CA VAL A 82 -14.48 -6.13 3.64
C VAL A 82 -14.68 -5.93 5.14
N PHE A 83 -13.63 -6.10 5.95
CA PHE A 83 -13.69 -5.83 7.40
C PHE A 83 -14.01 -4.36 7.71
N LEU A 84 -13.52 -3.42 6.90
CA LEU A 84 -13.73 -1.99 7.12
C LEU A 84 -15.04 -1.44 6.55
N ALA A 85 -15.68 -2.16 5.62
CA ALA A 85 -16.90 -1.74 4.93
C ALA A 85 -18.10 -1.54 5.87
#